data_AF-A0A174SHH2-F1
#
_entry.id   AF-A0A174SHH2-F1
#
_cell.length_a   1.000
_cell.length_b   1.000
_cell.length_c   1.000
_cell.angle_alpha   90.00
_cell.angle_beta   90.00
_cell.angle_gamma   90.00
#
_symmetry.space_group_name_H-M   'P 1'
#
loop_
_entity.id
_entity.type
_entity.pdbx_description
1 polymer ?
#
loop_
_entity_poly.entity_id
_entity_poly.type
_entity_poly.pdbx_seq_one_letter_code
_entity_poly.pdbx_strand_id
1 'polypeptide(L)' 'MIILKQCLDHNIVPVIIRDIHKAEYNRYLNKAQHEQDYKGLEAYFEKEQKYYQESTIPMIFDFDEL' A
#
# COMPACT_ATOMS: atom_id res chain seq x y z
N MET A 1 10.31 -0.76 4.96
CA MET A 1 10.91 -0.30 3.70
C MET A 1 9.77 0.21 2.83
N ILE A 2 9.79 1.48 2.44
CA ILE A 2 8.79 2.08 1.56
C ILE A 2 9.55 2.54 0.32
N ILE A 3 9.14 2.09 -0.86
CA ILE A 3 9.72 2.54 -2.12
C ILE A 3 8.66 3.34 -2.89
N LEU A 4 8.27 4.46 -2.29
CA LEU A 4 7.19 5.31 -2.80
C LEU A 4 7.49 5.80 -4.22
N LYS A 5 8.70 6.34 -4.43
CA LYS A 5 9.11 6.89 -5.72
C LYS A 5 9.11 5.84 -6.84
N GLN A 6 9.70 4.66 -6.62
CA GLN A 6 9.74 3.63 -7.68
C GLN A 6 8.35 3.08 -7.99
N CYS A 7 7.44 2.99 -7.00
CA CYS A 7 6.06 2.63 -7.29
C CYS A 7 5.43 3.64 -8.26
N LEU A 8 5.56 4.94 -7.96
CA LEU A 8 4.99 6.00 -8.81
C LEU A 8 5.65 6.08 -10.19
N ASP A 9 6.99 5.99 -10.26
CA ASP A 9 7.75 6.00 -11.53
C ASP A 9 7.34 4.85 -12.47
N HIS A 10 6.85 3.74 -11.90
CA HIS A 10 6.42 2.54 -12.65
C HIS A 10 4.89 2.39 -12.73
N ASN A 11 4.12 3.42 -12.40
CA ASN A 11 2.65 3.39 -12.43
C ASN A 11 2.02 2.29 -11.54
N ILE A 12 2.65 2.03 -10.40
CA ILE A 12 2.21 1.09 -9.37
C ILE A 12 1.66 1.89 -8.18
N VAL A 13 0.49 1.50 -7.68
CA VAL A 13 -0.08 2.13 -6.48
C VAL A 13 0.76 1.75 -5.25
N PRO A 14 1.31 2.74 -4.52
CA PRO A 14 2.13 2.47 -3.34
C PRO A 14 1.38 1.75 -2.22
N VAL A 15 2.11 0.92 -1.47
CA VAL A 15 1.64 0.30 -0.21
C VAL A 15 2.45 0.89 0.95
N ILE A 16 1.76 1.46 1.94
CA ILE A 16 2.38 2.08 3.11
C ILE A 16 2.05 1.27 4.36
N ILE A 17 3.04 0.57 4.89
CA ILE A 17 2.87 -0.19 6.14
C ILE A 17 3.09 0.76 7.31
N ARG A 18 1.99 1.23 7.91
CA ARG A 18 2.01 2.06 9.12
C ARG A 18 2.40 1.24 10.33
N ASP A 19 3.10 1.85 11.28
CA ASP A 19 3.62 1.16 12.47
C ASP A 19 2.49 0.48 13.28
N ILE A 20 1.33 1.12 13.37
CA ILE A 20 0.12 0.58 14.02
C ILE A 20 -0.36 -0.75 13.43
N HIS A 21 -0.07 -1.02 12.15
CA HIS A 21 -0.50 -2.24 11.44
C HIS A 21 0.68 -3.18 11.16
N LYS A 22 1.88 -2.88 11.69
CA LYS A 22 3.10 -3.66 11.43
C LYS A 22 2.99 -5.10 11.91
N ALA A 23 2.33 -5.33 13.05
CA ALA A 23 2.12 -6.68 13.60
C ALA A 23 1.21 -7.52 12.69
N GLU A 24 0.14 -6.91 12.16
CA GLU A 24 -0.78 -7.55 11.22
C GLU A 24 -0.06 -7.92 9.91
N TYR A 25 0.67 -6.96 9.32
CA TYR A 25 1.48 -7.20 8.14
C TYR A 25 2.48 -8.35 8.35
N ASN A 26 3.23 -8.35 9.46
CA ASN A 26 4.23 -9.39 9.75
C ASN A 26 3.59 -10.78 9.86
N ARG A 27 2.37 -10.87 10.38
CA ARG A 27 1.64 -12.15 10.45
C ARG A 27 1.32 -12.68 9.05
N TYR A 28 0.82 -11.83 8.15
CA TYR A 28 0.55 -12.23 6.77
C TYR A 28 1.82 -12.55 5.99
N LEU A 29 2.89 -11.78 6.21
CA LEU A 29 4.20 -12.04 5.59
C LEU A 29 4.75 -13.40 6.02
N ASN A 30 4.65 -13.73 7.31
CA ASN A 30 5.13 -15.00 7.83
C ASN A 30 4.37 -16.19 7.21
N LYS A 31 3.04 -16.10 7.11
CA LYS A 31 2.22 -17.11 6.43
C LYS A 31 2.58 -17.26 4.95
N ALA A 32 2.74 -16.14 4.24
CA ALA A 32 3.14 -16.17 2.83
C ALA A 32 4.50 -16.83 2.62
N GLN A 33 5.46 -16.63 3.53
CA GLN A 33 6.80 -17.19 3.44
C GLN A 33 6.86 -18.69 3.76
N HIS A 34 6.15 -19.14 4.79
CA HIS A 34 6.26 -20.52 5.29
C HIS A 34 5.18 -21.46 4.75
N GLU A 35 4.00 -20.93 4.45
CA GLU A 35 2.81 -21.71 4.07
C GLU A 35 2.37 -21.43 2.62
N GLN A 36 3.03 -20.50 1.91
CA GLN A 36 2.63 -20.01 0.59
C GLN A 36 1.18 -19.47 0.56
N ASP A 37 0.64 -19.06 1.71
CA ASP A 37 -0.68 -18.43 1.82
C ASP A 37 -0.55 -16.92 1.62
N TYR A 38 -0.76 -16.48 0.37
CA TYR A 38 -0.64 -15.07 -0.04
C TYR A 38 -1.92 -14.27 0.17
N LYS A 39 -3.08 -14.92 0.39
CA LYS A 39 -4.39 -14.25 0.37
C LYS A 39 -4.50 -13.11 1.39
N GLY A 40 -3.95 -13.34 2.59
CA GLY A 40 -3.95 -12.31 3.63
C GLY A 40 -3.08 -11.11 3.29
N LEU A 41 -1.96 -11.34 2.59
CA LEU A 41 -1.05 -10.29 2.17
C LEU A 41 -1.65 -9.48 1.01
N GLU A 42 -2.28 -10.14 0.04
CA GLU A 42 -2.99 -9.51 -1.08
C GLU A 42 -4.11 -8.58 -0.57
N ALA A 43 -4.99 -9.09 0.29
CA ALA A 43 -6.08 -8.29 0.86
C ALA A 43 -5.56 -7.09 1.68
N TYR A 44 -4.45 -7.27 2.40
CA TYR A 44 -3.81 -6.18 3.14
C TYR A 44 -3.26 -5.09 2.19
N PHE A 45 -2.63 -5.49 1.09
CA PHE A 45 -2.11 -4.55 0.09
C PHE A 45 -3.21 -3.78 -0.62
N GLU A 46 -4.29 -4.44 -1.03
CA GLU A 46 -5.46 -3.77 -1.64
C GLU A 46 -6.04 -2.71 -0.70
N LYS A 47 -6.16 -3.02 0.59
CA LYS A 47 -6.66 -2.09 1.62
C LYS A 47 -5.77 -0.85 1.74
N GLU A 48 -4.44 -1.03 1.82
CA GLU A 48 -3.52 0.11 1.95
C GLU A 48 -3.40 0.92 0.64
N GLN A 49 -3.51 0.28 -0.53
CA GLN A 49 -3.58 0.98 -1.83
C GLN A 49 -4.83 1.86 -1.94
N LYS A 50 -5.99 1.33 -1.54
CA LYS A 50 -7.24 2.09 -1.50
C LYS A 50 -7.12 3.28 -0.55
N TYR A 51 -6.59 3.05 0.66
CA TYR A 51 -6.35 4.12 1.62
C TYR A 51 -5.41 5.22 1.08
N TYR A 52 -4.34 4.83 0.38
CA TYR A 52 -3.44 5.77 -0.27
C TYR A 52 -4.18 6.64 -1.30
N GLN A 53 -4.97 6.03 -2.19
CA GLN A 53 -5.75 6.76 -3.20
C GLN A 53 -6.75 7.71 -2.56
N GLU A 54 -7.54 7.24 -1.59
CA GLU A 54 -8.53 8.06 -0.87
C GLU A 54 -7.88 9.24 -0.14
N SER A 55 -6.64 9.06 0.35
CA SER A 55 -5.91 10.10 1.07
C SER A 55 -5.21 11.10 0.13
N THR A 56 -4.90 10.72 -1.11
CA THR A 56 -4.07 11.53 -2.02
C THR A 56 -4.86 12.17 -3.15
N ILE A 57 -5.91 11.53 -3.67
CA ILE A 57 -6.77 12.09 -4.73
C ILE A 57 -7.28 13.49 -4.36
N PRO A 58 -7.77 13.77 -3.13
CA PRO A 58 -8.23 15.11 -2.76
C PRO A 58 -7.14 16.17 -2.69
N MET A 59 -5.86 15.76 -2.69
CA MET A 59 -4.70 16.66 -2.67
C MET A 59 -4.18 16.95 -4.09
N ILE A 60 -4.74 16.33 -5.12
CA ILE A 60 -4.42 16.63 -6.52
C ILE A 60 -5.15 17.93 -6.86
N PHE A 61 -4.39 18.98 -7.09
CA PHE A 61 -4.90 20.24 -7.62
C PHE A 61 -4.73 20.23 -9.13
N ASP A 62 -5.83 20.41 -9.86
CA ASP A 62 -5.75 20.66 -11.29
C ASP A 62 -5.24 22.08 -11.50
N PHE A 63 -4.15 22.21 -12.26
CA PHE A 63 -3.54 23.51 -12.57
C PHE A 63 -4.50 24.46 -13.32
N ASP A 64 -5.56 23.92 -13.90
CA ASP A 64 -6.59 24.69 -14.62
C ASP A 64 -7.59 25.38 -13.67
N GLU A 65 -7.57 25.10 -12.36
CA GLU A 65 -8.43 25.72 -11.34
C GLU A 65 -7.75 26.87 -10.55
N LEU A 66 -6.52 27.27 -10.92
CA LEU A 66 -5.73 28.36 -10.31
C LEU A 66 -5.58 29.57 -11.25
#